data_AF-T1K3A6-F1
#
_entry.id   AF-T1K3A6-F1
#
_cell.length_a   1.000
_cell.length_b   1.000
_cell.length_c   1.000
_cell.angle_alpha   90.00
_cell.angle_beta   90.00
_cell.angle_gamma   90.00
#
_symmetry.space_group_name_H-M   'P 1'
#
loop_
_entity.id
_entity.type
_entity.pdbx_description
1 polymer ?
#
loop_
_entity_poly.entity_id
_entity_poly.type
_entity_poly.pdbx_seq_one_letter_code
_entity_poly.pdbx_strand_id
1 'polypeptide(L)'
;MTQIGSSKSPLEYLTDVVEYRCDHKKPDYENVELIRKNISLVKQQLINSNLSVIEREKLIVILLGLLYHPFLKLDLRPIKQHVDLSDEESILEGEDDDFESNVNLLTVHSIIQMIAGLNKNLYTLIDSIPSLMKTRERMFLEMDLSYKTMLYSISVISYVGYGLEKTIPDNCHFYPNVFSGQYILIRHLPILHLLLSRKDDYANEKGLVLSSKLFKRINPGSLDVAVLDLLGASPIDSALMKIMKYSCDRNARSNAFEAFKLLINCFKLPARCQFLLKILANPAQEQGAQRLVLTIYKDLFVYEKDWKPLIGNTMLQIIRKSFELSLPNGVNTDLAENYDSICTILNFIRYLLLRDKYDRNETKIWNIIDSLRKDSIDLIWQAVQISRDIYKARLHELEQPESRSKEDRNCNDVFKVEIFNDDETEVTPQLTEEQEKESLTCGLINFELLESLIRRIDDIIAEAR
;
A
#
# COMPACT_ATOMS: atom_id res chain seq x y z
N MET A 1 -19.69 35.07 21.57
CA MET A 1 -19.94 36.47 21.15
C MET A 1 -18.74 37.31 21.54
N THR A 2 -17.83 37.53 20.59
CA THR A 2 -16.65 38.39 20.76
C THR A 2 -16.46 39.17 19.47
N GLN A 3 -16.65 40.49 19.60
CA GLN A 3 -16.33 41.60 18.71
C GLN A 3 -16.10 41.33 17.21
N ILE A 4 -17.12 41.71 16.43
CA ILE A 4 -17.08 42.00 15.00
C ILE A 4 -16.30 43.30 14.80
N GLY A 5 -15.06 43.21 14.32
CA GLY A 5 -14.21 44.34 13.94
C GLY A 5 -13.71 44.16 12.51
N SER A 6 -14.11 45.08 11.62
CA SER A 6 -13.87 45.12 10.16
C SER A 6 -14.45 43.91 9.39
N SER A 7 -15.28 44.18 8.37
CA SER A 7 -15.77 43.12 7.48
C SER A 7 -14.59 42.59 6.66
N LYS A 8 -13.93 41.52 7.14
CA LYS A 8 -12.88 40.84 6.38
C LYS A 8 -13.38 40.53 4.97
N SER A 9 -12.52 40.72 3.98
CA SER A 9 -12.85 40.34 2.61
C SER A 9 -13.02 38.81 2.51
N PRO A 10 -13.82 38.30 1.55
CA PRO A 10 -13.96 36.86 1.35
C PRO A 10 -12.61 36.13 1.19
N LEU A 11 -11.61 36.79 0.59
CA LEU A 11 -10.27 36.23 0.42
C LEU A 11 -9.47 36.19 1.73
N GLU A 12 -9.63 37.19 2.60
CA GLU A 12 -9.01 37.20 3.94
C GLU A 12 -9.55 36.05 4.79
N TYR A 13 -10.87 35.80 4.74
CA TYR A 13 -11.47 34.64 5.41
C TYR A 13 -10.88 33.31 4.94
N LEU A 14 -10.76 33.10 3.62
CA LEU A 14 -10.15 31.87 3.10
C LEU A 14 -8.68 31.74 3.49
N THR A 15 -7.96 32.87 3.59
CA THR A 15 -6.56 32.90 4.04
C THR A 15 -6.46 32.50 5.51
N ASP A 16 -7.31 33.05 6.38
CA ASP A 16 -7.38 32.67 7.80
C ASP A 16 -7.62 31.16 7.96
N VAL A 17 -8.51 30.57 7.17
CA VAL A 17 -8.79 29.12 7.24
C VAL A 17 -7.56 28.29 6.83
N VAL A 18 -6.78 28.77 5.86
CA VAL A 18 -5.52 28.12 5.48
C VAL A 18 -4.45 28.30 6.57
N GLU A 19 -4.47 29.38 7.35
CA GLU A 19 -3.55 29.56 8.49
C GLU A 19 -3.96 28.72 9.69
N TYR A 20 -5.26 28.62 9.98
CA TYR A 20 -5.84 27.83 11.08
C TYR A 20 -5.37 26.36 11.09
N ARG A 21 -5.09 25.79 9.91
CA ARG A 21 -4.57 24.41 9.76
C ARG A 21 -3.24 24.18 10.47
N CYS A 22 -2.42 25.22 10.64
CA CYS A 22 -1.08 25.10 11.25
C CYS A 22 -1.21 24.63 12.71
N ASP A 23 -2.34 24.99 13.34
CA ASP A 23 -2.60 24.71 14.74
C ASP A 23 -3.51 23.46 14.95
N HIS A 24 -4.19 22.97 13.90
CA HIS A 24 -5.25 21.95 14.04
C HIS A 24 -5.07 20.74 13.12
N LYS A 25 -5.11 19.54 13.72
CA LYS A 25 -4.95 18.27 13.00
C LYS A 25 -6.25 17.70 12.42
N LYS A 26 -7.43 18.12 12.87
CA LYS A 26 -8.73 17.64 12.37
C LYS A 26 -9.47 18.77 11.63
N PRO A 27 -10.22 18.46 10.56
CA PRO A 27 -11.08 19.43 9.92
C PRO A 27 -12.21 19.83 10.89
N ASP A 28 -12.53 21.12 10.91
CA ASP A 28 -13.59 21.71 11.70
C ASP A 28 -14.76 22.06 10.77
N TYR A 29 -15.98 21.68 11.17
CA TYR A 29 -17.20 21.89 10.39
C TYR A 29 -17.45 23.38 10.15
N GLU A 30 -17.18 24.23 11.14
CA GLU A 30 -17.33 25.68 10.98
C GLU A 30 -16.46 26.24 9.86
N ASN A 31 -15.22 25.74 9.73
CA ASN A 31 -14.31 26.13 8.65
C ASN A 31 -14.80 25.67 7.28
N VAL A 32 -15.39 24.48 7.17
CA VAL A 32 -15.95 23.96 5.91
C VAL A 32 -17.10 24.85 5.44
N GLU A 33 -18.01 25.22 6.34
CA GLU A 33 -19.11 26.15 6.06
C GLU A 33 -18.61 27.55 5.64
N LEU A 34 -17.57 28.04 6.34
CA LEU A 34 -16.96 29.32 6.02
C LEU A 34 -16.33 29.32 4.62
N ILE A 35 -15.69 28.21 4.25
CA ILE A 35 -15.16 27.98 2.91
C ILE A 35 -16.29 27.99 1.87
N ARG A 36 -17.39 27.24 2.11
CA ARG A 36 -18.56 27.16 1.21
C ARG A 36 -19.12 28.54 0.89
N LYS A 37 -19.38 29.35 1.93
CA LYS A 37 -19.96 30.68 1.79
C LYS A 37 -19.05 31.66 1.03
N ASN A 38 -17.74 31.59 1.24
CA ASN A 38 -16.81 32.55 0.66
C ASN A 38 -16.32 32.17 -0.75
N ILE A 39 -16.28 30.88 -1.10
CA ILE A 39 -15.86 30.44 -2.44
C ILE A 39 -16.76 31.01 -3.53
N SER A 40 -18.08 31.01 -3.34
CA SER A 40 -19.03 31.53 -4.33
C SER A 40 -18.80 33.03 -4.58
N LEU A 41 -18.54 33.81 -3.52
CA LEU A 41 -18.23 35.23 -3.60
C LEU A 41 -16.89 35.49 -4.32
N VAL A 42 -15.84 34.74 -3.96
CA VAL A 42 -14.53 34.87 -4.63
C VAL A 42 -14.62 34.49 -6.11
N LYS A 43 -15.38 33.43 -6.44
CA LYS A 43 -15.62 33.03 -7.85
C LYS A 43 -16.26 34.14 -8.67
N GLN A 44 -17.26 34.84 -8.13
CA GLN A 44 -17.90 35.99 -8.79
C GLN A 44 -16.93 37.17 -8.96
N GLN A 45 -16.07 37.43 -7.97
CA GLN A 45 -15.05 38.48 -8.06
C GLN A 45 -14.02 38.17 -9.15
N LEU A 46 -13.61 36.90 -9.30
CA LEU A 46 -12.63 36.46 -10.30
C LEU A 46 -13.10 36.62 -11.75
N ILE A 47 -14.38 36.34 -12.02
CA ILE A 47 -14.96 36.46 -13.36
C ILE A 47 -14.85 37.91 -13.87
N ASN A 48 -14.81 38.88 -12.96
CA ASN A 48 -14.87 40.30 -13.27
C ASN A 48 -13.52 41.05 -13.17
N SER A 49 -12.41 40.37 -12.86
CA SER A 49 -11.14 41.03 -12.53
C SER A 49 -9.97 40.65 -13.45
N ASN A 50 -9.20 41.67 -13.87
CA ASN A 50 -7.92 41.52 -14.57
C ASN A 50 -6.78 41.38 -13.55
N LEU A 51 -6.53 40.15 -13.11
CA LEU A 51 -5.49 39.86 -12.12
C LEU A 51 -4.08 39.88 -12.72
N SER A 52 -3.12 40.44 -11.98
CA SER A 52 -1.69 40.32 -12.29
C SER A 52 -1.22 38.86 -12.19
N VAL A 53 -0.04 38.55 -12.75
CA VAL A 53 0.59 37.21 -12.62
C VAL A 53 0.75 36.82 -11.15
N ILE A 54 1.22 37.77 -10.34
CA ILE A 54 1.47 37.60 -8.91
C ILE A 54 0.17 37.31 -8.14
N GLU A 55 -0.91 38.06 -8.39
CA GLU A 55 -2.18 37.86 -7.69
C GLU A 55 -2.81 36.51 -8.05
N ARG A 56 -2.68 36.07 -9.30
CA ARG A 56 -3.11 34.73 -9.73
C ARG A 56 -2.35 33.63 -9.00
N GLU A 57 -1.02 33.72 -8.92
CA GLU A 57 -0.21 32.73 -8.22
C GLU A 57 -0.55 32.68 -6.72
N LYS A 58 -0.75 33.83 -6.08
CA LYS A 58 -1.20 33.90 -4.67
C LYS A 58 -2.52 33.18 -4.46
N LEU A 59 -3.51 33.45 -5.31
CA LEU A 59 -4.82 32.84 -5.20
C LEU A 59 -4.78 31.33 -5.44
N ILE A 60 -3.97 30.86 -6.41
CA ILE A 60 -3.75 29.42 -6.61
C ILE A 60 -3.19 28.77 -5.35
N VAL A 61 -2.23 29.40 -4.67
CA VAL A 61 -1.65 28.86 -3.41
C VAL A 61 -2.70 28.75 -2.31
N ILE A 62 -3.57 29.76 -2.15
CA ILE A 62 -4.67 29.72 -1.17
C ILE A 62 -5.65 28.59 -1.50
N LEU A 63 -6.11 28.51 -2.76
CA LEU A 63 -7.06 27.49 -3.21
C LEU A 63 -6.49 26.07 -3.06
N LEU A 64 -5.20 25.87 -3.35
CA LEU A 64 -4.53 24.60 -3.07
C LEU A 64 -4.49 24.31 -1.56
N GLY A 65 -4.19 25.31 -0.73
CA GLY A 65 -4.25 25.20 0.72
C GLY A 65 -5.59 24.64 1.23
N LEU A 66 -6.71 25.12 0.67
CA LEU A 66 -8.06 24.64 0.99
C LEU A 66 -8.29 23.18 0.57
N LEU A 67 -7.78 22.76 -0.59
CA LEU A 67 -7.88 21.36 -1.03
C LEU A 67 -7.11 20.43 -0.10
N TYR A 68 -5.92 20.83 0.36
CA TYR A 68 -5.19 20.05 1.35
C TYR A 68 -5.92 19.97 2.69
N HIS A 69 -6.41 21.10 3.21
CA HIS A 69 -7.16 21.15 4.46
C HIS A 69 -8.35 22.10 4.31
N PRO A 70 -9.60 21.62 4.48
CA PRO A 70 -9.98 20.36 5.14
C PRO A 70 -10.13 19.15 4.20
N PHE A 71 -10.26 19.33 2.88
CA PHE A 71 -10.86 18.33 1.99
C PHE A 71 -10.07 17.04 1.76
N LEU A 72 -8.75 17.01 1.97
CA LEU A 72 -8.00 15.76 1.95
C LEU A 72 -8.52 14.77 3.01
N LYS A 73 -8.99 15.30 4.14
CA LYS A 73 -9.39 14.54 5.34
C LYS A 73 -10.89 14.33 5.48
N LEU A 74 -11.67 14.79 4.52
CA LEU A 74 -13.13 14.62 4.50
C LEU A 74 -13.53 13.56 3.48
N ASP A 75 -14.68 12.94 3.68
CA ASP A 75 -15.28 12.11 2.64
C ASP A 75 -15.70 12.98 1.45
N LEU A 76 -15.42 12.48 0.26
CA LEU A 76 -15.75 13.12 -1.03
C LEU A 76 -16.43 12.11 -1.98
N ARG A 77 -16.84 10.93 -1.48
CA ARG A 77 -17.44 9.89 -2.31
C ARG A 77 -18.86 10.31 -2.74
N PRO A 78 -19.19 10.17 -4.04
CA PRO A 78 -20.56 10.34 -4.51
C PRO A 78 -21.42 9.17 -4.02
N ILE A 79 -22.66 9.45 -3.64
CA ILE A 79 -23.60 8.38 -3.25
C ILE A 79 -24.22 7.76 -4.50
N LYS A 80 -24.53 6.46 -4.42
CA LYS A 80 -24.96 5.56 -5.53
C LYS A 80 -26.27 5.93 -6.23
N GLN A 81 -26.94 7.00 -5.86
CA GLN A 81 -28.06 7.48 -6.66
C GLN A 81 -27.49 8.29 -7.83
N HIS A 82 -28.04 8.09 -9.02
CA HIS A 82 -27.73 8.93 -10.18
C HIS A 82 -28.15 10.38 -9.87
N VAL A 83 -27.32 11.12 -9.14
CA VAL A 83 -27.50 12.54 -8.91
C VAL A 83 -26.90 13.23 -10.12
N ASP A 84 -27.77 13.77 -10.97
CA ASP A 84 -27.38 14.72 -11.98
C ASP A 84 -26.87 15.97 -11.25
N LEU A 85 -25.55 16.18 -11.26
CA LEU A 85 -24.89 17.31 -10.57
C LEU A 85 -25.28 18.68 -11.15
N SER A 86 -26.18 18.71 -12.14
CA SER A 86 -26.79 19.92 -12.68
C SER A 86 -28.01 20.42 -11.90
N ASP A 87 -28.63 19.58 -11.06
CA ASP A 87 -29.84 19.92 -10.28
C ASP A 87 -29.56 19.95 -8.76
N GLU A 88 -29.34 21.15 -8.22
CA GLU A 88 -29.08 21.41 -6.79
C GLU A 88 -30.23 20.94 -5.86
N GLU A 89 -31.46 20.83 -6.36
CA GLU A 89 -32.65 20.46 -5.57
C GLU A 89 -32.75 18.95 -5.28
N SER A 90 -32.13 18.09 -6.09
CA SER A 90 -32.20 16.62 -5.92
C SER A 90 -31.34 16.07 -4.76
N ILE A 91 -30.53 16.93 -4.14
CA ILE A 91 -29.49 16.58 -3.17
C ILE A 91 -30.00 16.60 -1.71
N LEU A 92 -31.20 17.15 -1.49
CA LEU A 92 -31.74 17.45 -0.15
C LEU A 92 -32.48 16.28 0.54
N GLU A 93 -32.52 15.09 -0.04
CA GLU A 93 -33.17 13.91 0.53
C GLU A 93 -32.16 12.77 0.78
N GLY A 94 -31.35 12.88 1.84
CA GLY A 94 -30.40 11.86 2.28
C GLY A 94 -30.17 11.91 3.80
N GLU A 95 -29.61 10.84 4.38
CA GLU A 95 -29.17 10.82 5.79
C GLU A 95 -28.07 11.90 6.03
N ASP A 96 -27.91 12.40 7.26
CA ASP A 96 -27.07 13.58 7.56
C ASP A 96 -25.61 13.44 7.05
N ASP A 97 -25.00 12.26 7.20
CA ASP A 97 -23.63 11.97 6.72
C ASP A 97 -23.53 11.92 5.19
N ASP A 98 -24.62 11.52 4.53
CA ASP A 98 -24.72 11.35 3.10
C ASP A 98 -24.84 12.71 2.39
N PHE A 99 -25.59 13.64 2.98
CA PHE A 99 -25.67 15.03 2.52
C PHE A 99 -24.30 15.73 2.56
N GLU A 100 -23.53 15.53 3.64
CA GLU A 100 -22.28 16.26 3.85
C GLU A 100 -21.20 15.90 2.81
N SER A 101 -21.07 14.63 2.44
CA SER A 101 -20.10 14.18 1.41
C SER A 101 -20.36 14.82 0.05
N ASN A 102 -21.62 14.89 -0.39
CA ASN A 102 -22.00 15.51 -1.66
C ASN A 102 -21.69 17.02 -1.67
N VAL A 103 -22.01 17.73 -0.59
CA VAL A 103 -21.73 19.17 -0.48
C VAL A 103 -20.22 19.44 -0.46
N ASN A 104 -19.44 18.59 0.22
CA ASN A 104 -17.97 18.67 0.20
C ASN A 104 -17.42 18.49 -1.21
N LEU A 105 -17.91 17.49 -1.95
CA LEU A 105 -17.52 17.24 -3.34
C LEU A 105 -17.82 18.45 -4.24
N LEU A 106 -19.02 19.04 -4.15
CA LEU A 106 -19.41 20.24 -4.92
C LEU A 106 -18.51 21.45 -4.63
N THR A 107 -18.16 21.63 -3.35
CA THR A 107 -17.25 22.70 -2.92
C THR A 107 -15.87 22.51 -3.53
N VAL A 108 -15.35 21.28 -3.48
CA VAL A 108 -14.06 20.91 -4.11
C VAL A 108 -14.10 21.14 -5.63
N HIS A 109 -15.18 20.75 -6.31
CA HIS A 109 -15.35 21.02 -7.74
C HIS A 109 -15.28 22.51 -8.05
N SER A 110 -15.93 23.35 -7.24
CA SER A 110 -15.87 24.82 -7.41
C SER A 110 -14.45 25.37 -7.25
N ILE A 111 -13.69 24.87 -6.27
CA ILE A 111 -12.27 25.24 -6.09
C ILE A 111 -11.44 24.83 -7.30
N ILE A 112 -11.62 23.59 -7.79
CA ILE A 112 -10.87 23.07 -8.95
C ILE A 112 -11.17 23.90 -10.21
N GLN A 113 -12.44 24.26 -10.42
CA GLN A 113 -12.85 25.15 -11.52
C GLN A 113 -12.15 26.51 -11.45
N MET A 114 -12.04 27.10 -10.26
CA MET A 114 -11.33 28.37 -10.08
C MET A 114 -9.83 28.22 -10.36
N ILE A 115 -9.20 27.15 -9.84
CA ILE A 115 -7.79 26.86 -10.11
C ILE A 115 -7.55 26.70 -11.61
N ALA A 116 -8.44 26.00 -12.33
CA ALA A 116 -8.33 25.84 -13.78
C ALA A 116 -8.55 27.15 -14.56
N GLY A 117 -9.45 28.02 -14.09
CA GLY A 117 -9.62 29.36 -14.66
C GLY A 117 -8.37 30.23 -14.52
N LEU A 118 -7.64 30.06 -13.42
CA LEU A 118 -6.39 30.79 -13.13
C LEU A 118 -5.17 30.17 -13.79
N ASN A 119 -5.15 28.85 -13.92
CA ASN A 119 -4.09 28.07 -14.54
C ASN A 119 -4.66 27.23 -15.69
N LYS A 120 -4.37 27.68 -16.92
CA LYS A 120 -4.96 27.15 -18.17
C LYS A 120 -4.81 25.63 -18.36
N ASN A 121 -3.90 24.96 -17.65
CA ASN A 121 -3.75 23.51 -17.71
C ASN A 121 -3.42 22.89 -16.34
N LEU A 122 -4.38 22.18 -15.75
CA LEU A 122 -4.23 21.49 -14.46
C LEU A 122 -3.11 20.43 -14.45
N TYR A 123 -2.73 19.82 -15.57
CA TYR A 123 -1.60 18.89 -15.61
C TYR A 123 -0.25 19.58 -15.51
N THR A 124 -0.15 20.79 -16.04
CA THR A 124 1.07 21.60 -15.86
C THR A 124 1.21 22.09 -14.43
N LEU A 125 0.17 21.98 -13.60
CA LEU A 125 0.22 22.41 -12.22
C LEU A 125 1.29 21.64 -11.43
N ILE A 126 1.41 20.32 -11.65
CA ILE A 126 2.45 19.47 -11.04
C ILE A 126 3.85 19.99 -11.40
N ASP A 127 4.08 20.23 -12.69
CA ASP A 127 5.37 20.71 -13.20
C ASP A 127 5.64 22.18 -12.77
N SER A 128 4.58 22.95 -12.47
CA SER A 128 4.67 24.36 -12.04
C SER A 128 4.89 24.56 -10.53
N ILE A 129 4.74 23.51 -9.69
CA ILE A 129 4.91 23.61 -8.23
C ILE A 129 6.24 24.29 -7.85
N PRO A 130 7.40 23.95 -8.43
CA PRO A 130 8.67 24.60 -8.07
C PRO A 130 8.66 26.11 -8.35
N SER A 131 8.01 26.55 -9.43
CA SER A 131 7.85 27.97 -9.75
C SER A 131 6.93 28.68 -8.76
N LEU A 132 5.80 28.06 -8.42
CA LEU A 132 4.86 28.56 -7.43
C LEU A 132 5.51 28.68 -6.04
N MET A 133 6.38 27.73 -5.68
CA MET A 133 7.19 27.77 -4.47
C MET A 133 8.18 28.95 -4.47
N LYS A 134 8.83 29.24 -5.59
CA LYS A 134 9.74 30.39 -5.72
C LYS A 134 9.00 31.73 -5.67
N THR A 135 7.74 31.79 -6.11
CA THR A 135 6.89 32.97 -5.87
C THR A 135 6.46 33.04 -4.41
N ARG A 136 6.12 31.92 -3.77
CA ARG A 136 5.81 31.88 -2.33
C ARG A 136 6.96 32.46 -1.49
N GLU A 137 8.20 32.00 -1.71
CA GLU A 137 9.40 32.49 -1.00
C GLU A 137 9.60 34.00 -1.14
N ARG A 138 9.15 34.61 -2.25
CA ARG A 138 9.25 36.05 -2.50
C ARG A 138 8.12 36.88 -1.89
N MET A 139 7.01 36.25 -1.47
CA MET A 139 5.76 36.96 -1.20
C MET A 139 5.08 36.63 0.13
N PHE A 140 5.46 35.53 0.79
CA PHE A 140 4.86 35.06 2.03
C PHE A 140 5.97 34.72 3.04
N LEU A 141 6.19 35.61 4.01
CA LEU A 141 6.87 35.24 5.24
C LEU A 141 5.97 34.42 6.19
N GLU A 142 4.65 34.34 5.93
CA GLU A 142 3.67 33.91 6.94
C GLU A 142 2.91 32.59 6.65
N MET A 143 2.64 32.20 5.40
CA MET A 143 1.93 30.94 5.09
C MET A 143 2.86 29.73 4.95
N ASP A 144 2.79 28.76 5.87
CA ASP A 144 3.63 27.54 5.83
C ASP A 144 3.07 26.42 4.91
N LEU A 145 3.22 26.55 3.58
CA LEU A 145 2.90 25.49 2.60
C LEU A 145 4.16 24.81 2.05
N SER A 146 4.55 23.68 2.63
CA SER A 146 5.63 22.85 2.06
C SER A 146 5.29 22.31 0.65
N TYR A 147 6.31 21.93 -0.13
CA TYR A 147 6.14 21.21 -1.41
C TYR A 147 5.23 19.98 -1.25
N LYS A 148 5.37 19.26 -0.14
CA LYS A 148 4.55 18.10 0.21
C LYS A 148 3.07 18.48 0.39
N THR A 149 2.80 19.65 0.97
CA THR A 149 1.45 20.22 1.13
C THR A 149 0.79 20.50 -0.22
N MET A 150 1.54 21.04 -1.17
CA MET A 150 1.03 21.27 -2.53
C MET A 150 0.76 19.96 -3.26
N LEU A 151 1.62 18.94 -3.11
CA LEU A 151 1.35 17.61 -3.65
C LEU A 151 0.09 16.96 -3.06
N TYR A 152 -0.19 17.15 -1.77
CA TYR A 152 -1.46 16.71 -1.20
C TYR A 152 -2.66 17.45 -1.79
N SER A 153 -2.53 18.74 -2.07
CA SER A 153 -3.58 19.52 -2.72
C SER A 153 -3.90 18.96 -4.10
N ILE A 154 -2.85 18.67 -4.87
CA ILE A 154 -2.96 18.04 -6.20
C ILE A 154 -3.50 16.61 -6.10
N SER A 155 -3.23 15.91 -5.01
CA SER A 155 -3.78 14.57 -4.79
C SER A 155 -5.31 14.57 -4.72
N VAL A 156 -5.91 15.63 -4.15
CA VAL A 156 -7.37 15.82 -4.16
C VAL A 156 -7.88 16.09 -5.58
N ILE A 157 -7.19 16.97 -6.33
CA ILE A 157 -7.52 17.23 -7.75
C ILE A 157 -7.47 15.93 -8.57
N SER A 158 -6.46 15.10 -8.32
CA SER A 158 -6.24 13.83 -9.00
C SER A 158 -7.28 12.79 -8.62
N TYR A 159 -7.66 12.74 -7.34
CA TYR A 159 -8.71 11.87 -6.84
C TYR A 159 -10.07 12.22 -7.46
N VAL A 160 -10.45 13.50 -7.47
CA VAL A 160 -11.70 13.94 -8.12
C VAL A 160 -11.65 13.69 -9.62
N GLY A 161 -10.53 14.01 -10.27
CA GLY A 161 -10.35 13.89 -11.73
C GLY A 161 -10.31 12.45 -12.26
N TYR A 162 -9.60 11.56 -11.58
CA TYR A 162 -9.34 10.18 -12.06
C TYR A 162 -9.91 9.10 -11.14
N GLY A 163 -9.99 9.36 -9.84
CA GLY A 163 -10.59 8.44 -8.87
C GLY A 163 -12.11 8.39 -9.00
N LEU A 164 -12.74 9.56 -9.17
CA LEU A 164 -14.19 9.71 -9.20
C LEU A 164 -14.81 9.94 -10.58
N GLU A 165 -14.02 9.92 -11.66
CA GLU A 165 -14.35 10.15 -13.10
C GLU A 165 -15.82 10.22 -13.55
N LYS A 166 -16.72 9.36 -13.06
CA LYS A 166 -18.16 9.41 -13.31
C LYS A 166 -18.90 10.60 -12.68
N THR A 167 -18.27 11.34 -11.76
CA THR A 167 -18.85 12.51 -11.07
C THR A 167 -18.43 13.83 -11.70
N ILE A 168 -17.68 13.79 -12.79
CA ILE A 168 -17.26 15.02 -13.46
C ILE A 168 -18.39 15.38 -14.44
N PRO A 169 -19.07 16.53 -14.26
CA PRO A 169 -20.10 16.96 -15.19
C PRO A 169 -19.55 17.03 -16.62
N ASP A 170 -20.36 16.66 -17.63
CA ASP A 170 -19.97 16.59 -19.05
C ASP A 170 -19.36 17.89 -19.61
N ASN A 171 -19.60 19.02 -18.93
CA ASN A 171 -19.11 20.35 -19.27
C ASN A 171 -17.76 20.74 -18.63
N CYS A 172 -17.07 19.82 -17.94
CA CYS A 172 -15.76 20.09 -17.33
C CYS A 172 -14.60 20.02 -18.33
N HIS A 173 -14.49 21.02 -19.20
CA HIS A 173 -13.42 21.13 -20.21
C HIS A 173 -12.01 21.45 -19.66
N PHE A 174 -11.84 21.51 -18.34
CA PHE A 174 -10.59 21.94 -17.71
C PHE A 174 -9.61 20.81 -17.35
N TYR A 175 -10.06 19.55 -17.33
CA TYR A 175 -9.14 18.41 -17.33
C TYR A 175 -8.70 18.15 -18.77
N PRO A 176 -7.39 18.16 -19.08
CA PRO A 176 -6.97 17.85 -20.43
C PRO A 176 -7.18 16.37 -20.73
N ASN A 177 -7.65 16.12 -21.95
CA ASN A 177 -7.93 14.78 -22.47
C ASN A 177 -6.62 14.07 -22.83
N VAL A 178 -5.93 13.54 -21.83
CA VAL A 178 -4.74 12.71 -22.04
C VAL A 178 -5.16 11.27 -22.24
N PHE A 179 -5.03 10.77 -23.47
CA PHE A 179 -5.45 9.40 -23.81
C PHE A 179 -4.45 8.32 -23.36
N SER A 180 -3.20 8.68 -23.09
CA SER A 180 -2.18 7.72 -22.65
C SER A 180 -2.30 7.43 -21.15
N GLY A 181 -2.88 6.28 -20.81
CA GLY A 181 -2.95 5.81 -19.43
C GLY A 181 -1.57 5.71 -18.76
N GLN A 182 -0.54 5.27 -19.49
CA GLN A 182 0.83 5.17 -18.97
C GLN A 182 1.40 6.54 -18.60
N TYR A 183 1.18 7.56 -19.43
CA TYR A 183 1.61 8.92 -19.12
C TYR A 183 0.93 9.42 -17.84
N ILE A 184 -0.39 9.22 -17.72
CA ILE A 184 -1.13 9.61 -16.52
C ILE A 184 -0.56 8.88 -15.30
N LEU A 185 -0.40 7.56 -15.35
CA LEU A 185 0.10 6.77 -14.23
C LEU A 185 1.47 7.27 -13.76
N ILE A 186 2.43 7.43 -14.68
CA ILE A 186 3.81 7.86 -14.36
C ILE A 186 3.80 9.19 -13.61
N ARG A 187 3.00 10.16 -14.07
CA ARG A 187 2.88 11.47 -13.41
C ARG A 187 2.22 11.40 -12.04
N HIS A 188 1.38 10.38 -11.80
CA HIS A 188 0.68 10.20 -10.53
C HIS A 188 1.44 9.30 -9.54
N LEU A 189 2.57 8.67 -9.90
CA LEU A 189 3.28 7.79 -8.97
C LEU A 189 3.66 8.48 -7.64
N PRO A 190 4.21 9.71 -7.63
CA PRO A 190 4.53 10.39 -6.37
C PRO A 190 3.29 10.70 -5.53
N ILE A 191 2.17 11.03 -6.19
CA ILE A 191 0.89 11.33 -5.56
C ILE A 191 0.30 10.07 -4.91
N LEU A 192 0.31 8.95 -5.63
CA LEU A 192 -0.14 7.66 -5.12
C LEU A 192 0.67 7.24 -3.90
N HIS A 193 2.01 7.29 -4.00
CA HIS A 193 2.89 6.96 -2.88
C HIS A 193 2.59 7.86 -1.67
N LEU A 194 2.39 9.16 -1.89
CA LEU A 194 2.10 10.13 -0.85
C LEU A 194 0.77 9.84 -0.14
N LEU A 195 -0.30 9.52 -0.87
CA LEU A 195 -1.61 9.17 -0.29
C LEU A 195 -1.57 7.86 0.48
N LEU A 196 -1.02 6.80 -0.14
CA LEU A 196 -0.99 5.45 0.42
C LEU A 196 -0.07 5.34 1.65
N SER A 197 0.93 6.22 1.78
CA SER A 197 1.84 6.21 2.93
C SER A 197 1.29 6.95 4.15
N ARG A 198 0.10 7.54 4.07
CA ARG A 198 -0.53 8.20 5.22
C ARG A 198 -1.21 7.20 6.14
N LYS A 199 -1.20 7.53 7.43
CA LYS A 199 -1.97 6.87 8.50
C LYS A 199 -3.42 7.40 8.62
N ASP A 200 -3.79 8.34 7.75
CA ASP A 200 -5.08 9.03 7.76
C ASP A 200 -6.04 8.27 6.86
N ASP A 201 -7.14 7.76 7.42
CA ASP A 201 -8.03 6.80 6.77
C ASP A 201 -8.60 7.34 5.45
N TYR A 202 -9.10 8.57 5.44
CA TYR A 202 -9.68 9.16 4.23
C TYR A 202 -8.64 9.43 3.14
N ALA A 203 -7.44 9.86 3.51
CA ALA A 203 -6.38 10.08 2.53
C ALA A 203 -5.87 8.74 1.96
N ASN A 204 -5.76 7.71 2.81
CA ASN A 204 -5.39 6.36 2.40
C ASN A 204 -6.43 5.78 1.43
N GLU A 205 -7.71 5.91 1.76
CA GLU A 205 -8.83 5.46 0.93
C GLU A 205 -8.83 6.15 -0.44
N LYS A 206 -8.67 7.48 -0.49
CA LYS A 206 -8.51 8.22 -1.75
C LYS A 206 -7.37 7.66 -2.59
N GLY A 207 -6.24 7.32 -1.95
CA GLY A 207 -5.10 6.68 -2.59
C GLY A 207 -5.43 5.32 -3.19
N LEU A 208 -6.18 4.48 -2.48
CA LEU A 208 -6.59 3.15 -2.94
C LEU A 208 -7.56 3.22 -4.12
N VAL A 209 -8.57 4.09 -4.03
CA VAL A 209 -9.53 4.32 -5.12
C VAL A 209 -8.83 4.86 -6.36
N LEU A 210 -7.98 5.87 -6.20
CA LEU A 210 -7.21 6.46 -7.30
C LEU A 210 -6.28 5.42 -7.94
N SER A 211 -5.57 4.62 -7.13
CA SER A 211 -4.70 3.53 -7.62
C SER A 211 -5.49 2.53 -8.47
N SER A 212 -6.64 2.07 -7.98
CA SER A 212 -7.50 1.12 -8.69
C SER A 212 -7.93 1.65 -10.06
N LYS A 213 -8.32 2.93 -10.13
CA LYS A 213 -8.74 3.58 -11.38
C LYS A 213 -7.58 3.77 -12.35
N LEU A 214 -6.44 4.25 -11.87
CA LEU A 214 -5.28 4.48 -12.72
C LEU A 214 -4.71 3.17 -13.26
N PHE A 215 -4.63 2.11 -12.46
CA PHE A 215 -4.14 0.81 -12.93
C PHE A 215 -5.10 0.16 -13.94
N LYS A 216 -6.43 0.28 -13.75
CA LYS A 216 -7.43 -0.24 -14.71
C LYS A 216 -7.40 0.45 -16.07
N ARG A 217 -6.86 1.67 -16.16
CA ARG A 217 -6.65 2.39 -17.43
C ARG A 217 -5.45 1.88 -18.21
N ILE A 218 -4.59 1.07 -17.61
CA ILE A 218 -3.42 0.51 -18.26
C ILE A 218 -3.80 -0.82 -18.92
N ASN A 219 -3.47 -0.96 -20.20
CA ASN A 219 -3.61 -2.24 -20.88
C ASN A 219 -2.74 -3.30 -20.17
N PRO A 220 -3.28 -4.48 -19.83
CA PRO A 220 -2.49 -5.53 -19.21
C PRO A 220 -1.25 -5.87 -20.05
N GLY A 221 -0.09 -6.00 -19.41
CA GLY A 221 1.15 -6.34 -20.11
C GLY A 221 1.73 -5.22 -20.97
N SER A 222 1.42 -3.95 -20.71
CA SER A 222 1.93 -2.83 -21.50
C SER A 222 3.17 -2.15 -20.91
N LEU A 223 3.31 -2.12 -19.58
CA LEU A 223 4.45 -1.46 -18.91
C LEU A 223 5.71 -2.31 -18.99
N ASP A 224 6.84 -1.66 -19.26
CA ASP A 224 8.14 -2.31 -19.35
C ASP A 224 8.96 -2.16 -18.06
N VAL A 225 10.22 -2.59 -18.13
CA VAL A 225 11.17 -2.54 -17.01
C VAL A 225 11.50 -1.11 -16.61
N ALA A 226 11.46 -0.12 -17.51
CA ALA A 226 11.82 1.26 -17.20
C ALA A 226 10.89 1.90 -16.16
N VAL A 227 9.63 1.43 -16.09
CA VAL A 227 8.68 1.88 -15.07
C VAL A 227 9.04 1.37 -13.67
N LEU A 228 9.81 0.28 -13.54
CA LEU A 228 10.24 -0.25 -12.24
C LEU A 228 11.19 0.71 -11.52
N ASP A 229 12.04 1.44 -12.25
CA ASP A 229 12.93 2.46 -11.69
C ASP A 229 12.12 3.62 -11.09
N LEU A 230 11.03 4.01 -11.77
CA LEU A 230 10.10 5.03 -11.28
C LEU A 230 9.37 4.57 -10.01
N LEU A 231 9.03 3.28 -9.92
CA LEU A 231 8.53 2.68 -8.67
C LEU A 231 9.62 2.57 -7.59
N GLY A 232 10.90 2.62 -7.95
CA GLY A 232 11.99 2.80 -6.98
C GLY A 232 11.93 4.16 -6.30
N ALA A 233 11.72 5.23 -7.07
CA ALA A 233 11.59 6.59 -6.56
C ALA A 233 10.26 6.84 -5.82
N SER A 234 9.19 6.11 -6.18
CA SER A 234 7.87 6.19 -5.55
C SER A 234 7.37 4.78 -5.23
N PRO A 235 7.75 4.20 -4.06
CA PRO A 235 7.52 2.79 -3.73
C PRO A 235 6.07 2.53 -3.32
N ILE A 236 5.18 2.59 -4.31
CA ILE A 236 3.74 2.30 -4.18
C ILE A 236 3.52 0.85 -3.78
N ASP A 237 4.32 -0.07 -4.31
CA ASP A 237 4.29 -1.50 -3.96
C ASP A 237 4.45 -1.70 -2.46
N SER A 238 5.44 -1.03 -1.87
CA SER A 238 5.72 -1.09 -0.43
C SER A 238 4.63 -0.43 0.40
N ALA A 239 4.03 0.66 -0.09
CA ALA A 239 2.90 1.30 0.57
C ALA A 239 1.65 0.40 0.57
N LEU A 240 1.32 -0.24 -0.56
CA LEU A 240 0.21 -1.19 -0.67
C LEU A 240 0.41 -2.40 0.24
N MET A 241 1.62 -2.99 0.27
CA MET A 241 1.93 -4.12 1.16
C MET A 241 1.79 -3.74 2.64
N LYS A 242 2.21 -2.53 3.04
CA LYS A 242 2.00 -2.02 4.40
C LYS A 242 0.52 -1.91 4.75
N ILE A 243 -0.32 -1.40 3.84
CA ILE A 243 -1.77 -1.32 4.06
C ILE A 243 -2.37 -2.72 4.18
N MET A 244 -2.04 -3.63 3.26
CA MET A 244 -2.51 -5.02 3.28
C MET A 244 -2.22 -5.73 4.60
N LYS A 245 -1.11 -5.38 5.25
CA LYS A 245 -0.67 -6.04 6.48
C LYS A 245 -1.16 -5.35 7.74
N TYR A 246 -0.97 -4.03 7.84
CA TYR A 246 -1.10 -3.30 9.10
C TYR A 246 -2.37 -2.45 9.22
N SER A 247 -3.13 -2.26 8.13
CA SER A 247 -4.36 -1.47 8.22
C SER A 247 -5.39 -2.20 9.09
N CYS A 248 -6.03 -1.48 10.02
CA CYS A 248 -7.12 -2.02 10.83
C CYS A 248 -8.40 -2.25 10.00
N ASP A 249 -8.61 -1.47 8.94
CA ASP A 249 -9.77 -1.61 8.06
C ASP A 249 -9.61 -2.78 7.08
N ARG A 250 -10.54 -3.75 7.19
CA ARG A 250 -10.60 -4.92 6.31
C ARG A 250 -10.83 -4.53 4.85
N ASN A 251 -11.61 -3.50 4.58
CA ASN A 251 -11.88 -3.04 3.23
C ASN A 251 -10.63 -2.41 2.62
N ALA A 252 -9.91 -1.56 3.37
CA ALA A 252 -8.60 -1.05 2.96
C ALA A 252 -7.61 -2.17 2.65
N ARG A 253 -7.49 -3.20 3.51
CA ARG A 253 -6.63 -4.37 3.24
C ARG A 253 -7.00 -5.07 1.94
N SER A 254 -8.30 -5.33 1.72
CA SER A 254 -8.79 -5.98 0.50
C SER A 254 -8.56 -5.12 -0.75
N ASN A 255 -8.83 -3.82 -0.67
CA ASN A 255 -8.65 -2.89 -1.78
C ASN A 255 -7.17 -2.72 -2.15
N ALA A 256 -6.28 -2.72 -1.14
CA ALA A 256 -4.85 -2.69 -1.36
C ALA A 256 -4.35 -3.95 -2.07
N PHE A 257 -4.85 -5.12 -1.68
CA PHE A 257 -4.55 -6.38 -2.36
C PHE A 257 -5.02 -6.39 -3.83
N GLU A 258 -6.25 -5.92 -4.10
CA GLU A 258 -6.74 -5.80 -5.48
C GLU A 258 -5.92 -4.80 -6.31
N ALA A 259 -5.59 -3.64 -5.74
CA ALA A 259 -4.74 -2.65 -6.39
C ALA A 259 -3.33 -3.21 -6.68
N PHE A 260 -2.76 -3.98 -5.76
CA PHE A 260 -1.46 -4.64 -5.95
C PHE A 260 -1.48 -5.64 -7.11
N LYS A 261 -2.53 -6.48 -7.21
CA LYS A 261 -2.70 -7.39 -8.36
C LYS A 261 -2.86 -6.62 -9.67
N LEU A 262 -3.63 -5.54 -9.69
CA LEU A 262 -3.79 -4.68 -10.86
C LEU A 262 -2.45 -4.08 -11.30
N LEU A 263 -1.64 -3.58 -10.35
CA LEU A 263 -0.31 -3.06 -10.62
C LEU A 263 0.59 -4.10 -11.31
N ILE A 264 0.64 -5.33 -10.77
CA ILE A 264 1.42 -6.41 -11.38
C ILE A 264 0.94 -6.71 -12.80
N ASN A 265 -0.37 -6.76 -13.02
CA ASN A 265 -0.95 -7.05 -14.33
C ASN A 265 -0.63 -5.99 -15.39
N CYS A 266 -0.34 -4.75 -14.99
CA CYS A 266 0.09 -3.70 -15.90
C CYS A 266 1.43 -4.02 -16.60
N PHE A 267 2.32 -4.76 -15.95
CA PHE A 267 3.66 -5.05 -16.45
C PHE A 267 3.70 -6.18 -17.48
N LYS A 268 4.59 -6.05 -18.47
CA LYS A 268 5.05 -7.14 -19.33
C LYS A 268 5.70 -8.23 -18.49
N LEU A 269 5.65 -9.46 -18.98
CA LEU A 269 6.14 -10.62 -18.22
C LEU A 269 7.59 -10.49 -17.69
N PRO A 270 8.59 -10.02 -18.46
CA PRO A 270 9.94 -9.80 -17.90
C PRO A 270 9.96 -8.77 -16.76
N ALA A 271 9.18 -7.69 -16.88
CA ALA A 271 9.08 -6.68 -15.83
C ALA A 271 8.30 -7.20 -14.61
N ARG A 272 7.28 -8.05 -14.79
CA ARG A 272 6.62 -8.76 -13.67
C ARG A 272 7.60 -9.60 -12.88
N CYS A 273 8.43 -10.40 -13.56
CA CYS A 273 9.45 -11.21 -12.91
C CYS A 273 10.42 -10.37 -12.08
N GLN A 274 10.94 -9.29 -12.67
CA GLN A 274 11.84 -8.37 -11.96
C GLN A 274 11.16 -7.67 -10.79
N PHE A 275 9.89 -7.29 -10.93
CA PHE A 275 9.10 -6.71 -9.85
C PHE A 275 8.90 -7.67 -8.69
N LEU A 276 8.56 -8.94 -8.98
CA LEU A 276 8.43 -9.99 -7.96
C LEU A 276 9.77 -10.27 -7.26
N LEU A 277 10.87 -10.28 -7.99
CA LEU A 277 12.21 -10.39 -7.43
C LEU A 277 12.57 -9.20 -6.54
N LYS A 278 12.24 -7.97 -6.95
CA LYS A 278 12.42 -6.75 -6.14
C LYS A 278 11.68 -6.87 -4.81
N ILE A 279 10.46 -7.41 -4.81
CA ILE A 279 9.68 -7.62 -3.59
C ILE A 279 10.39 -8.62 -2.67
N LEU A 280 10.81 -9.78 -3.19
CA LEU A 280 11.51 -10.79 -2.39
C LEU A 280 12.89 -10.32 -1.88
N ALA A 281 13.57 -9.46 -2.63
CA ALA A 281 14.89 -8.95 -2.27
C ALA A 281 14.86 -7.82 -1.23
N ASN A 282 13.69 -7.31 -0.88
CA ASN A 282 13.56 -6.20 0.06
C ASN A 282 13.67 -6.73 1.51
N PRO A 283 14.69 -6.30 2.29
CA PRO A 283 14.95 -6.81 3.63
C PRO A 283 13.86 -6.41 4.64
N ALA A 284 13.04 -5.40 4.33
CA ALA A 284 11.91 -5.00 5.16
C ALA A 284 10.65 -5.86 4.91
N GLN A 285 10.70 -6.82 3.99
CA GLN A 285 9.60 -7.73 3.73
C GLN A 285 9.69 -8.97 4.61
N GLU A 286 8.54 -9.38 5.12
CA GLU A 286 8.40 -10.59 5.92
C GLU A 286 7.80 -11.72 5.08
N GLN A 287 7.70 -12.91 5.70
CA GLN A 287 7.21 -14.16 5.10
C GLN A 287 5.89 -14.03 4.31
N GLY A 288 4.99 -13.12 4.70
CA GLY A 288 3.73 -12.86 3.98
C GLY A 288 3.94 -12.41 2.53
N ALA A 289 4.99 -11.62 2.26
CA ALA A 289 5.34 -11.19 0.91
C ALA A 289 5.83 -12.36 0.06
N GLN A 290 6.60 -13.28 0.67
CA GLN A 290 7.08 -14.49 0.01
C GLN A 290 5.91 -15.37 -0.46
N ARG A 291 4.93 -15.62 0.41
CA ARG A 291 3.72 -16.38 0.06
C ARG A 291 2.97 -15.75 -1.11
N LEU A 292 2.79 -14.44 -1.07
CA LEU A 292 2.13 -13.70 -2.13
C LEU A 292 2.87 -13.85 -3.46
N VAL A 293 4.18 -13.61 -3.47
CA VAL A 293 5.01 -13.69 -4.67
C VAL A 293 5.00 -15.10 -5.25
N LEU A 294 5.19 -16.15 -4.45
CA LEU A 294 5.18 -17.52 -4.94
C LEU A 294 3.81 -17.93 -5.51
N THR A 295 2.73 -17.45 -4.90
CA THR A 295 1.37 -17.68 -5.41
C THR A 295 1.19 -17.03 -6.78
N ILE A 296 1.56 -15.75 -6.92
CA ILE A 296 1.47 -15.04 -8.20
C ILE A 296 2.37 -15.70 -9.24
N TYR A 297 3.60 -16.06 -8.87
CA TYR A 297 4.56 -16.67 -9.79
C TYR A 297 4.08 -18.04 -10.29
N LYS A 298 3.50 -18.86 -9.41
CA LYS A 298 2.83 -20.12 -9.77
C LYS A 298 1.69 -19.88 -10.78
N ASP A 299 0.87 -18.86 -10.55
CA ASP A 299 -0.25 -18.51 -11.41
C ASP A 299 0.22 -18.03 -12.80
N LEU A 300 1.37 -17.35 -12.89
CA LEU A 300 1.95 -16.96 -14.18
C LEU A 300 2.26 -18.18 -15.06
N PHE A 301 2.72 -19.30 -14.50
CA PHE A 301 2.87 -20.54 -15.28
C PHE A 301 1.55 -21.06 -15.84
N VAL A 302 0.42 -20.79 -15.17
CA VAL A 302 -0.91 -21.23 -15.62
C VAL A 302 -1.46 -20.32 -16.71
N TYR A 303 -1.33 -19.01 -16.55
CA TYR A 303 -2.03 -18.03 -17.40
C TYR A 303 -1.20 -17.48 -18.56
N GLU A 304 0.13 -17.48 -18.46
CA GLU A 304 0.99 -16.91 -19.51
C GLU A 304 1.23 -17.88 -20.67
N LYS A 305 0.97 -17.40 -21.89
CA LYS A 305 1.17 -18.19 -23.11
C LYS A 305 2.66 -18.42 -23.41
N ASP A 306 3.49 -17.40 -23.18
CA ASP A 306 4.95 -17.48 -23.33
C ASP A 306 5.61 -17.42 -21.95
N TRP A 307 5.73 -18.58 -21.31
CA TRP A 307 6.33 -18.70 -19.98
C TRP A 307 7.87 -18.70 -20.00
N LYS A 308 8.52 -18.56 -21.16
CA LYS A 308 10.00 -18.56 -21.25
C LYS A 308 10.69 -17.55 -20.33
N PRO A 309 10.17 -16.33 -20.10
CA PRO A 309 10.77 -15.40 -19.14
C PRO A 309 10.66 -15.84 -17.66
N LEU A 310 9.82 -16.84 -17.35
CA LEU A 310 9.62 -17.41 -16.01
C LEU A 310 10.64 -18.50 -15.65
N ILE A 311 11.54 -18.89 -16.56
CA ILE A 311 12.41 -20.06 -16.34
C ILE A 311 13.89 -19.69 -16.34
N GLY A 312 14.74 -20.68 -16.06
CA GLY A 312 16.18 -20.48 -15.94
C GLY A 312 16.54 -19.60 -14.74
N ASN A 313 17.33 -18.56 -14.97
CA ASN A 313 17.90 -17.74 -13.89
C ASN A 313 16.83 -16.99 -13.06
N THR A 314 15.75 -16.53 -13.70
CA THR A 314 14.64 -15.86 -12.99
C THR A 314 14.02 -16.79 -11.94
N MET A 315 13.66 -18.01 -12.34
CA MET A 315 13.07 -19.00 -11.43
C MET A 315 14.04 -19.34 -10.30
N LEU A 316 15.31 -19.56 -10.64
CA LEU A 316 16.34 -19.86 -9.65
C LEU A 316 16.48 -18.74 -8.61
N GLN A 317 16.47 -17.49 -9.05
CA GLN A 317 16.54 -16.33 -8.13
C GLN A 317 15.31 -16.24 -7.24
N ILE A 318 14.10 -16.47 -7.77
CA ILE A 318 12.87 -16.46 -6.96
C ILE A 318 12.91 -17.57 -5.91
N ILE A 319 13.31 -18.78 -6.30
CA ILE A 319 13.43 -19.92 -5.38
C ILE A 319 14.48 -19.62 -4.30
N ARG A 320 15.68 -19.18 -4.68
CA ARG A 320 16.76 -18.86 -3.73
C ARG A 320 16.36 -17.77 -2.75
N LYS A 321 15.83 -16.65 -3.24
CA LYS A 321 15.35 -15.56 -2.38
C LYS A 321 14.21 -16.00 -1.48
N SER A 322 13.36 -16.90 -1.95
CA SER A 322 12.32 -17.48 -1.11
C SER A 322 12.90 -18.35 0.00
N PHE A 323 13.88 -19.21 -0.27
CA PHE A 323 14.55 -19.97 0.79
C PHE A 323 15.31 -19.08 1.79
N GLU A 324 15.97 -18.03 1.33
CA GLU A 324 16.63 -17.03 2.21
C GLU A 324 15.64 -16.39 3.19
N LEU A 325 14.41 -16.10 2.75
CA LEU A 325 13.34 -15.57 3.60
C LEU A 325 12.75 -16.63 4.55
N SER A 326 12.74 -17.90 4.17
CA SER A 326 12.21 -19.00 5.00
C SER A 326 13.20 -19.52 6.04
N LEU A 327 14.50 -19.34 5.80
CA LEU A 327 15.58 -19.79 6.68
C LEU A 327 16.61 -18.66 6.90
N PRO A 328 16.23 -17.51 7.49
CA PRO A 328 17.14 -16.39 7.69
C PRO A 328 18.40 -16.75 8.49
N ASN A 329 18.29 -17.72 9.41
CA ASN A 329 19.39 -18.19 10.26
C ASN A 329 19.83 -19.62 9.91
N GLY A 330 19.50 -20.10 8.70
CA GLY A 330 19.78 -21.48 8.28
C GLY A 330 19.16 -22.49 9.24
N VAL A 331 19.96 -23.43 9.73
CA VAL A 331 19.53 -24.50 10.65
C VAL A 331 19.02 -23.98 12.00
N ASN A 332 19.45 -22.78 12.42
CA ASN A 332 19.04 -22.15 13.68
C ASN A 332 17.79 -21.27 13.54
N THR A 333 17.10 -21.33 12.39
CA THR A 333 15.87 -20.58 12.17
C THR A 333 14.76 -21.09 13.10
N ASP A 334 13.99 -20.18 13.71
CA ASP A 334 12.78 -20.56 14.42
C ASP A 334 11.74 -21.10 13.43
N LEU A 335 11.55 -22.41 13.46
CA LEU A 335 10.62 -23.11 12.58
C LEU A 335 9.15 -22.85 12.93
N ALA A 336 8.82 -22.46 14.16
CA ALA A 336 7.44 -22.14 14.52
C ALA A 336 7.00 -20.83 13.84
N GLU A 337 7.85 -19.81 13.92
CA GLU A 337 7.60 -18.52 13.24
C GLU A 337 7.67 -18.64 11.72
N ASN A 338 8.52 -19.51 11.17
CA ASN A 338 8.77 -19.63 9.74
C ASN A 338 8.04 -20.80 9.06
N TYR A 339 7.23 -21.57 9.81
CA TYR A 339 6.53 -22.77 9.32
C TYR A 339 5.76 -22.49 8.02
N ASP A 340 4.98 -21.42 8.04
CA ASP A 340 4.10 -21.00 6.96
C ASP A 340 4.87 -20.63 5.68
N SER A 341 6.03 -20.01 5.85
CA SER A 341 6.96 -19.65 4.77
C SER A 341 7.61 -20.90 4.16
N ILE A 342 8.14 -21.79 5.01
CA ILE A 342 8.78 -23.04 4.61
C ILE A 342 7.80 -23.94 3.87
N CYS A 343 6.59 -24.12 4.42
CA CYS A 343 5.53 -24.90 3.80
C CYS A 343 5.17 -24.36 2.41
N THR A 344 5.13 -23.02 2.25
CA THR A 344 4.86 -22.38 0.96
C THR A 344 5.93 -22.71 -0.08
N ILE A 345 7.22 -22.54 0.25
CA ILE A 345 8.30 -22.81 -0.71
C ILE A 345 8.41 -24.29 -1.06
N LEU A 346 8.24 -25.20 -0.09
CA LEU A 346 8.24 -26.65 -0.35
C LEU A 346 7.08 -27.05 -1.27
N ASN A 347 5.87 -26.52 -1.04
CA ASN A 347 4.73 -26.77 -1.93
C ASN A 347 4.94 -26.18 -3.33
N PHE A 348 5.63 -25.05 -3.44
CA PHE A 348 5.99 -24.48 -4.73
C PHE A 348 7.00 -25.36 -5.50
N ILE A 349 8.02 -25.89 -4.83
CA ILE A 349 8.96 -26.86 -5.43
C ILE A 349 8.22 -28.12 -5.88
N ARG A 350 7.38 -28.68 -5.01
CA ARG A 350 6.54 -29.84 -5.34
C ARG A 350 5.68 -29.58 -6.58
N TYR A 351 5.05 -28.40 -6.68
CA TYR A 351 4.28 -28.01 -7.85
C TYR A 351 5.13 -28.02 -9.13
N LEU A 352 6.32 -27.42 -9.11
CA LEU A 352 7.20 -27.37 -10.27
C LEU A 352 7.60 -28.78 -10.75
N LEU A 353 7.96 -29.67 -9.82
CA LEU A 353 8.36 -31.06 -10.13
C LEU A 353 7.19 -31.89 -10.69
N LEU A 354 5.98 -31.70 -10.18
CA LEU A 354 4.79 -32.39 -10.70
C LEU A 354 4.36 -31.86 -12.08
N ARG A 355 4.57 -30.57 -12.32
CA ARG A 355 4.19 -29.92 -13.58
C ARG A 355 5.14 -30.25 -14.71
N ASP A 356 6.44 -30.23 -14.45
CA ASP A 356 7.48 -30.41 -15.45
C ASP A 356 8.00 -31.85 -15.43
N LYS A 357 7.79 -32.60 -16.51
CA LYS A 357 8.26 -33.99 -16.58
C LYS A 357 9.77 -34.05 -16.75
N TYR A 358 10.42 -35.03 -16.13
CA TYR A 358 11.88 -35.19 -16.15
C TYR A 358 12.47 -35.28 -17.56
N ASP A 359 11.80 -36.00 -18.46
CA ASP A 359 12.21 -36.19 -19.86
C ASP A 359 12.14 -34.90 -20.69
N ARG A 360 11.19 -34.01 -20.38
CA ARG A 360 11.00 -32.74 -21.09
C ARG A 360 11.85 -31.62 -20.50
N ASN A 361 11.84 -31.53 -19.17
CA ASN A 361 12.58 -30.54 -18.39
C ASN A 361 12.45 -29.13 -18.99
N GLU A 362 11.20 -28.72 -19.21
CA GLU A 362 10.80 -27.48 -19.84
C GLU A 362 11.18 -26.27 -18.98
N THR A 363 10.98 -26.38 -17.66
CA THR A 363 11.28 -25.31 -16.69
C THR A 363 12.75 -25.24 -16.31
N LYS A 364 13.52 -26.29 -16.61
CA LYS A 364 14.91 -26.49 -16.15
C LYS A 364 15.04 -26.73 -14.63
N ILE A 365 13.93 -27.01 -13.92
CA ILE A 365 13.95 -27.34 -12.50
C ILE A 365 14.81 -28.60 -12.23
N TRP A 366 14.74 -29.60 -13.11
CA TRP A 366 15.49 -30.84 -12.94
C TRP A 366 17.00 -30.67 -13.04
N ASN A 367 17.47 -29.59 -13.67
CA ASN A 367 18.90 -29.26 -13.73
C ASN A 367 19.44 -28.72 -12.41
N ILE A 368 18.57 -28.14 -11.58
CA ILE A 368 18.96 -27.43 -10.36
C ILE A 368 18.50 -28.15 -9.09
N ILE A 369 17.62 -29.15 -9.20
CA ILE A 369 16.99 -29.78 -8.04
C ILE A 369 18.00 -30.44 -7.08
N ASP A 370 19.07 -31.05 -7.61
CA ASP A 370 20.11 -31.66 -6.75
C ASP A 370 20.89 -30.60 -5.96
N SER A 371 21.17 -29.44 -6.57
CA SER A 371 21.79 -28.29 -5.87
C SER A 371 20.81 -27.69 -4.86
N LEU A 372 19.55 -27.47 -5.23
CA LEU A 372 18.52 -26.97 -4.31
C LEU A 372 18.31 -27.89 -3.11
N ARG A 373 18.38 -29.21 -3.33
CA ARG A 373 18.29 -30.19 -2.25
C ARG A 373 19.42 -29.99 -1.25
N LYS A 374 20.65 -30.05 -1.72
CA LYS A 374 21.85 -29.92 -0.90
C LYS A 374 21.97 -28.56 -0.22
N ASP A 375 21.66 -27.49 -0.94
CA ASP A 375 21.91 -26.12 -0.49
C ASP A 375 20.75 -25.55 0.34
N SER A 376 19.57 -26.17 0.35
CA SER A 376 18.38 -25.61 1.01
C SER A 376 17.45 -26.64 1.66
N ILE A 377 17.01 -27.67 0.95
CA ILE A 377 16.04 -28.64 1.50
C ILE A 377 16.67 -29.45 2.64
N ASP A 378 17.93 -29.87 2.50
CA ASP A 378 18.66 -30.60 3.53
C ASP A 378 18.90 -29.73 4.78
N LEU A 379 18.98 -28.40 4.64
CA LEU A 379 19.06 -27.48 5.77
C LEU A 379 17.73 -27.41 6.52
N ILE A 380 16.59 -27.39 5.81
CA ILE A 380 15.26 -27.47 6.44
C ILE A 380 15.14 -28.80 7.20
N TRP A 381 15.56 -29.91 6.57
CA TRP A 381 15.52 -31.22 7.21
C TRP A 381 16.31 -31.24 8.53
N GLN A 382 17.53 -30.71 8.52
CA GLN A 382 18.37 -30.61 9.71
C GLN A 382 17.74 -29.73 10.79
N ALA A 383 17.20 -28.56 10.41
CA ALA A 383 16.50 -27.68 11.33
C ALA A 383 15.33 -28.42 12.00
N VAL A 384 14.54 -29.16 11.22
CA VAL A 384 13.38 -29.92 11.71
C VAL A 384 13.80 -31.00 12.71
N GLN A 385 14.90 -31.72 12.47
CA GLN A 385 15.39 -32.72 13.43
C GLN A 385 15.81 -32.07 14.75
N ILE A 386 16.59 -30.99 14.67
CA ILE A 386 17.09 -30.29 15.87
C ILE A 386 15.93 -29.69 16.67
N SER A 387 15.02 -28.96 16.02
CA SER A 387 13.87 -28.38 16.71
C SER A 387 12.96 -29.44 17.33
N ARG A 388 12.79 -30.59 16.67
CA ARG A 388 12.04 -31.72 17.22
C ARG A 388 12.69 -32.25 18.49
N ASP A 389 13.99 -32.48 18.48
CA ASP A 389 14.69 -33.03 19.65
C ASP A 389 14.58 -32.08 20.84
N ILE A 390 14.70 -30.77 20.60
CA ILE A 390 14.47 -29.72 21.60
C ILE A 390 13.03 -29.78 22.15
N TYR A 391 12.03 -29.84 21.27
CA TYR A 391 10.62 -29.84 21.68
C TYR A 391 10.26 -31.12 22.46
N LYS A 392 10.78 -32.27 22.05
CA LYS A 392 10.59 -33.54 22.77
C LYS A 392 11.27 -33.56 24.13
N ALA A 393 12.50 -33.05 24.23
CA ALA A 393 13.20 -32.93 25.50
C ALA A 393 12.41 -32.02 26.46
N ARG A 394 11.94 -30.86 25.98
CA ARG A 394 11.12 -29.93 26.75
C ARG A 394 9.80 -30.54 27.21
N LEU A 395 9.11 -31.28 26.33
CA LEU A 395 7.86 -31.95 26.68
C LEU A 395 8.09 -32.99 27.80
N HIS A 396 9.18 -33.76 27.71
CA HIS A 396 9.55 -34.75 28.71
C HIS A 396 9.89 -34.09 30.08
N GLU A 397 10.56 -32.93 30.10
CA GLU A 397 10.79 -32.14 31.31
C GLU A 397 9.50 -31.66 31.98
N LEU A 398 8.48 -31.31 31.19
CA LEU A 398 7.17 -30.89 31.70
C LEU A 398 6.30 -32.08 32.16
N GLU A 399 6.59 -33.30 31.72
CA GLU A 399 5.92 -34.53 32.14
C GLU A 399 6.55 -35.15 33.40
N GLN A 400 7.83 -34.87 33.68
CA GLN A 400 8.56 -35.40 34.85
C GLN A 400 9.04 -34.27 35.80
N PRO A 401 8.16 -33.75 36.67
CA PRO A 401 8.52 -32.64 37.58
C PRO A 401 9.52 -33.02 38.70
N GLU A 402 9.82 -34.31 38.91
CA GLU A 402 10.66 -34.80 40.01
C GLU A 402 12.17 -34.57 39.82
N SER A 403 12.63 -34.16 38.62
CA SER A 403 14.04 -33.86 38.33
C SER A 403 14.39 -32.36 38.44
N ARG A 404 13.43 -31.48 38.76
CA ARG A 404 13.67 -30.03 38.84
C ARG A 404 14.56 -29.67 40.03
N SER A 405 15.86 -29.51 39.79
CA SER A 405 16.77 -28.84 40.71
C SER A 405 16.32 -27.38 40.89
N LYS A 406 16.48 -26.80 42.09
CA LYS A 406 16.02 -25.43 42.38
C LYS A 406 16.77 -24.34 41.59
N GLU A 407 17.81 -24.71 40.83
CA GLU A 407 18.67 -23.80 40.07
C GLU A 407 18.20 -23.62 38.60
N ASP A 408 17.41 -24.55 38.04
CA ASP A 408 16.94 -24.48 36.65
C ASP A 408 15.74 -23.55 36.41
N ARG A 409 15.18 -22.94 37.47
CA ARG A 409 14.11 -21.92 37.32
C ARG A 409 14.57 -20.66 36.58
N ASN A 410 15.88 -20.46 36.43
CA ASN A 410 16.44 -19.35 35.66
C ASN A 410 16.45 -19.59 34.13
N CYS A 411 16.09 -20.77 33.63
CA CYS A 411 16.02 -21.05 32.18
C CYS A 411 14.64 -20.74 31.56
N ASN A 412 13.75 -20.06 32.30
CA ASN A 412 12.46 -19.56 31.80
C ASN A 412 12.56 -18.46 30.71
N ASP A 413 13.77 -18.15 30.23
CA ASP A 413 14.01 -17.09 29.25
C ASP A 413 13.71 -17.50 27.79
N VAL A 414 13.47 -18.78 27.48
CA VAL A 414 13.22 -19.21 26.09
C VAL A 414 11.83 -18.78 25.58
N PHE A 415 10.88 -18.50 26.47
CA PHE A 415 9.51 -18.06 26.12
C PHE A 415 9.13 -16.69 26.69
N LYS A 416 10.11 -15.93 27.18
CA LYS A 416 9.90 -14.51 27.54
C LYS A 416 10.09 -13.66 26.30
N VAL A 417 8.99 -13.13 25.78
CA VAL A 417 9.03 -12.04 24.81
C VAL A 417 8.72 -10.75 25.56
N GLU A 418 9.73 -9.93 25.79
CA GLU A 418 9.55 -8.58 26.30
C GLU A 418 9.14 -7.68 25.13
N ILE A 419 7.86 -7.32 25.07
CA ILE A 419 7.37 -6.35 24.09
C ILE A 419 7.58 -4.95 24.67
N PHE A 420 8.56 -4.21 24.13
CA PHE A 420 8.74 -2.80 24.45
C PHE A 420 7.76 -1.95 23.63
N ASN A 421 6.69 -1.49 24.26
CA ASN A 421 5.90 -0.36 23.78
C ASN A 421 6.33 0.89 24.56
N ASP A 422 6.39 2.04 23.86
CA ASP A 422 7.07 3.28 24.27
C ASP A 422 6.70 3.90 25.63
N ASP A 423 5.81 3.32 26.44
CA ASP A 423 5.54 3.80 27.82
C ASP A 423 5.11 2.71 28.85
N GLU A 424 4.93 1.43 28.47
CA GLU A 424 4.58 0.36 29.42
C GLU A 424 5.21 -0.99 29.01
N THR A 425 5.90 -1.64 29.95
CA THR A 425 6.38 -3.02 29.80
C THR A 425 5.23 -3.97 30.09
N GLU A 426 4.45 -4.33 29.08
CA GLU A 426 3.51 -5.45 29.19
C GLU A 426 4.30 -6.76 29.17
N VAL A 427 4.41 -7.41 30.34
CA VAL A 427 4.89 -8.78 30.44
C VAL A 427 3.80 -9.67 29.84
N THR A 428 4.11 -10.35 28.73
CA THR A 428 3.21 -11.37 28.16
C THR A 428 2.75 -12.34 29.25
N PRO A 429 1.46 -12.72 29.30
CA PRO A 429 0.98 -13.66 30.31
C PRO A 429 1.81 -14.95 30.24
N GLN A 430 2.35 -15.38 31.38
CA GLN A 430 3.06 -16.66 31.47
C GLN A 430 2.12 -17.77 31.00
N LEU A 431 2.50 -18.50 29.95
CA LEU A 431 1.76 -19.68 29.50
C LEU A 431 1.63 -20.65 30.67
N THR A 432 0.43 -21.19 30.91
CA THR A 432 0.28 -22.28 31.87
C THR A 432 1.04 -23.52 31.38
N GLU A 433 1.46 -24.42 32.27
CA GLU A 433 2.16 -25.65 31.87
C GLU A 433 1.36 -26.48 30.85
N GLU A 434 0.02 -26.44 30.93
CA GLU A 434 -0.87 -27.07 29.95
C GLU A 434 -0.81 -26.39 28.58
N GLN A 435 -0.82 -25.05 28.53
CA GLN A 435 -0.67 -24.29 27.29
C GLN A 435 0.70 -24.46 26.65
N GLU A 436 1.77 -24.58 27.45
CA GLU A 436 3.12 -24.87 26.95
C GLU A 436 3.17 -26.26 26.32
N LYS A 437 2.60 -27.29 26.98
CA LYS A 437 2.48 -28.64 26.42
C LYS A 437 1.69 -28.68 25.11
N GLU A 438 0.57 -27.96 25.05
CA GLU A 438 -0.25 -27.87 23.83
C GLU A 438 0.51 -27.19 22.69
N SER A 439 1.19 -26.08 22.96
CA SER A 439 2.03 -25.37 21.99
C SER A 439 3.16 -26.24 21.44
N LEU A 440 3.89 -26.95 22.32
CA LEU A 440 4.95 -27.89 21.92
C LEU A 440 4.39 -29.03 21.07
N THR A 441 3.23 -29.58 21.45
CA THR A 441 2.55 -30.64 20.68
C THR A 441 2.15 -30.15 19.30
N CYS A 442 1.60 -28.93 19.18
CA CYS A 442 1.29 -28.31 17.90
C CYS A 442 2.54 -28.11 17.03
N GLY A 443 3.65 -27.67 17.64
CA GLY A 443 4.93 -27.55 16.95
C GLY A 443 5.45 -28.88 16.40
N LEU A 444 5.34 -29.97 17.18
CA LEU A 444 5.72 -31.31 16.73
C LEU A 444 4.87 -31.79 15.55
N ILE A 445 3.56 -31.55 15.56
CA ILE A 445 2.67 -31.85 14.42
C ILE A 445 3.10 -31.05 13.18
N ASN A 446 3.42 -29.77 13.34
CA ASN A 446 3.93 -28.93 12.25
C ASN A 446 5.23 -29.50 11.66
N PHE A 447 6.15 -29.98 12.50
CA PHE A 447 7.38 -30.63 12.04
C PHE A 447 7.12 -31.91 11.26
N GLU A 448 6.17 -32.75 11.67
CA GLU A 448 5.76 -33.94 10.90
C GLU A 448 5.19 -33.57 9.53
N LEU A 449 4.41 -32.49 9.45
CA LEU A 449 3.89 -31.98 8.17
C LEU A 449 5.02 -31.50 7.25
N LEU A 450 6.02 -30.80 7.78
CA LEU A 450 7.19 -30.37 7.00
C LEU A 450 7.97 -31.58 6.47
N GLU A 451 8.20 -32.60 7.30
CA GLU A 451 8.87 -33.82 6.84
C GLU A 451 8.08 -34.55 5.76
N SER A 452 6.77 -34.63 5.89
CA SER A 452 5.90 -35.23 4.89
C SER A 452 6.06 -34.54 3.53
N LEU A 453 6.15 -33.19 3.52
CA LEU A 453 6.42 -32.43 2.30
C LEU A 453 7.80 -32.71 1.72
N ILE A 454 8.85 -32.74 2.56
CA ILE A 454 10.22 -33.04 2.13
C ILE A 454 10.31 -34.44 1.53
N ARG A 455 9.79 -35.45 2.24
CA ARG A 455 9.75 -36.84 1.74
C ARG A 455 8.97 -36.95 0.44
N ARG A 456 7.84 -36.24 0.31
CA ARG A 456 7.07 -36.27 -0.94
C ARG A 456 7.84 -35.66 -2.11
N ILE A 457 8.66 -34.63 -1.89
CA ILE A 457 9.55 -34.09 -2.92
C ILE A 457 10.56 -35.17 -3.34
N ASP A 458 11.16 -35.87 -2.38
CA ASP A 458 12.10 -36.96 -2.65
C ASP A 458 11.45 -38.10 -3.44
N ASP A 459 10.23 -38.50 -3.07
CA ASP A 459 9.46 -39.52 -3.79
C ASP A 459 9.22 -39.10 -5.24
N ILE A 460 8.82 -37.85 -5.49
CA ILE A 460 8.60 -37.35 -6.87
C ILE A 460 9.90 -37.38 -7.67
N ILE A 461 11.03 -37.02 -7.06
CA ILE A 461 12.34 -37.07 -7.72
C ILE A 461 12.72 -38.51 -8.06
N ALA A 462 12.48 -39.46 -7.16
CA ALA A 462 12.77 -40.86 -7.35
C ALA A 462 11.83 -41.55 -8.35
N GLU A 463 10.54 -41.19 -8.37
CA GLU A 463 9.54 -41.70 -9.32
C GLU A 463 9.79 -41.20 -10.75
N ALA A 464 10.36 -40.01 -10.92
CA ALA A 464 10.55 -39.38 -12.22
C ALA A 464 11.86 -39.76 -12.91
N ARG A 465 12.86 -40.23 -12.15
CA ARG A 465 14.16 -40.73 -12.62
C ARG A 465 14.08 -42.23 -12.90
#